data_AF-A0A2G5X5K2-F1
#
_entry.id   AF-A0A2G5X5K2-F1
#
_cell.length_a   1.000
_cell.length_b   1.000
_cell.length_c   1.000
_cell.angle_alpha   90.00
_cell.angle_beta   90.00
_cell.angle_gamma   90.00
#
_symmetry.space_group_name_H-M   'P 1'
#
loop_
_entity.id
_entity.type
_entity.pdbx_description
1 polymer ?
#
loop_
_entity_poly.entity_id
_entity_poly.type
_entity_poly.pdbx_seq_one_letter_code
_entity_poly.pdbx_strand_id
1 'polypeptide(L)' 'MKKCWNGGKYTCPSYGYKTLDEKPSGTFDICGICFWEDDNIQFDDPDYTGGANEPSLQEAQNNFIEFGVAENRSRLETII' A
#
# COMPACT_ATOMS: atom_id res chain seq x y z
N MET A 1 0.94 14.99 -15.73
CA MET A 1 2.17 14.31 -16.19
C MET A 1 2.34 13.07 -15.34
N LYS A 2 1.99 11.88 -15.86
CA LYS A 2 2.18 10.61 -15.15
C LYS A 2 3.69 10.35 -15.14
N LYS A 3 4.37 10.63 -14.03
CA LYS A 3 5.77 10.24 -13.87
C LYS A 3 5.79 8.71 -14.03
N CYS A 4 6.46 8.21 -15.06
CA CYS A 4 6.78 6.79 -15.16
C CYS A 4 7.55 6.46 -13.88
N TRP A 5 6.93 5.67 -12.99
CA TRP A 5 7.46 5.35 -11.68
C TRP A 5 8.91 4.85 -11.83
N ASN A 6 9.89 5.60 -11.33
CA ASN A 6 11.23 5.05 -11.13
C ASN A 6 11.05 4.01 -10.04
N GLY A 7 11.02 2.73 -10.42
CA GLY A 7 10.78 1.60 -9.51
C GLY A 7 11.50 1.83 -8.18
N GLY A 8 10.79 1.69 -7.08
CA GLY A 8 11.36 1.88 -5.75
C GLY A 8 12.55 0.94 -5.50
N LYS A 9 13.24 1.12 -4.37
CA LYS A 9 14.34 0.23 -3.97
C LYS A 9 13.83 -1.04 -3.30
N TYR A 10 12.71 -0.95 -2.58
CA TYR A 10 12.17 -2.01 -1.74
C TYR A 10 10.75 -2.39 -2.14
N THR A 11 10.41 -3.64 -1.89
CA THR A 11 9.13 -4.25 -2.24
C THR A 11 8.04 -3.78 -1.30
N CYS A 12 6.94 -3.25 -1.84
CA CYS A 12 5.75 -2.99 -1.04
C CYS A 12 5.12 -4.32 -0.57
N PRO A 13 4.82 -4.49 0.73
CA PRO A 13 4.23 -5.73 1.26
C PRO A 13 2.88 -6.09 0.64
N SER A 14 2.07 -5.09 0.27
CA SER A 14 0.76 -5.29 -0.36
C SER A 14 0.85 -5.55 -1.87
N TYR A 15 1.66 -4.78 -2.61
CA TYR A 15 1.74 -4.86 -4.07
C TYR A 15 2.65 -5.98 -4.58
N GLY A 16 3.70 -6.34 -3.83
CA GLY A 16 4.66 -7.38 -4.21
C GLY A 16 5.75 -6.95 -5.21
N TYR A 17 5.76 -5.70 -5.67
CA TYR A 17 6.88 -5.15 -6.48
C TYR A 17 7.55 -3.97 -5.79
N LYS A 18 8.72 -3.60 -6.32
CA LYS A 18 9.52 -2.51 -5.77
C LYS A 18 8.91 -1.14 -6.05
N THR A 19 8.39 -0.52 -5.02
CA THR A 19 7.74 0.79 -5.07
C THR A 19 8.14 1.72 -3.93
N LEU A 20 8.78 1.20 -2.87
CA LEU A 20 9.17 1.98 -1.69
C LEU A 20 10.65 2.42 -1.80
N ASP A 21 10.96 3.62 -1.30
CA ASP A 21 12.32 4.14 -1.29
C ASP A 21 13.10 3.75 -0.04
N GLU A 22 12.39 3.49 1.06
CA GLU A 22 12.91 3.04 2.34
C GLU A 22 12.58 1.56 2.60
N LYS A 23 13.35 0.93 3.50
CA LYS A 23 13.22 -0.51 3.77
C LYS A 23 12.00 -0.76 4.67
N PRO A 24 10.96 -1.48 4.20
CA PRO A 24 9.83 -1.87 5.03
C PRO A 24 10.22 -2.95 6.08
N SER A 25 9.40 -3.18 7.10
CA SER A 25 8.11 -2.53 7.40
C SER A 25 8.23 -1.32 8.34
N GLY A 26 7.17 -0.50 8.39
CA GLY A 26 7.04 0.61 9.34
C GLY A 26 7.68 1.91 8.88
N THR A 27 7.83 2.11 7.57
CA THR A 27 8.28 3.39 7.00
C THR A 27 7.15 4.41 6.93
N PHE A 28 5.90 3.96 7.01
CA PHE A 28 4.69 4.76 6.79
C PHE A 28 4.62 5.39 5.38
N ASP A 29 5.45 4.92 4.45
CA ASP A 29 5.39 5.33 3.05
C ASP A 29 4.15 4.73 2.39
N ILE A 30 3.45 5.55 1.60
CA ILE A 30 2.30 5.10 0.80
C ILE A 30 2.79 4.60 -0.56
N CYS A 31 2.51 3.33 -0.86
CA CYS A 31 2.77 2.77 -2.18
C CYS A 31 1.87 3.46 -3.21
N GLY A 32 2.39 4.33 -4.06
CA GLY A 32 1.54 5.02 -5.06
C GLY A 32 1.11 4.17 -6.27
N ILE A 33 1.24 2.83 -6.19
CA ILE A 33 0.58 1.91 -7.11
C ILE A 33 -0.68 1.32 -6.46
N CYS A 34 -0.53 0.65 -5.32
CA CYS A 34 -1.67 -0.01 -4.66
C CYS A 34 -2.36 0.85 -3.58
N PHE A 35 -1.73 1.96 -3.17
CA PHE A 35 -2.15 2.92 -2.15
C PHE A 35 -2.16 2.40 -0.71
N TRP A 36 -1.60 1.23 -0.46
CA TRP A 36 -1.38 0.71 0.89
C TRP A 36 -0.19 1.44 1.54
N GLU A 37 -0.39 1.90 2.78
CA GLU A 37 0.65 2.50 3.64
C GLU A 37 1.45 1.42 4.34
N ASP A 38 2.78 1.53 4.31
CA ASP A 38 3.72 0.61 4.98
C ASP A 38 3.66 0.69 6.52
N ASP A 39 2.55 0.21 7.07
CA ASP A 39 2.24 0.17 8.49
C ASP A 39 2.83 -1.09 9.14
N ASN A 40 3.59 -0.89 10.22
CA ASN A 40 4.25 -2.00 10.92
C ASN A 40 3.25 -2.88 11.69
N ILE A 41 2.16 -2.33 12.19
CA ILE A 41 1.17 -3.10 12.96
C ILE A 41 0.46 -4.08 12.04
N GLN A 42 -0.04 -3.62 10.90
CA GLN A 42 -0.70 -4.45 9.88
C GLN A 42 0.28 -5.36 9.13
N PHE A 43 1.58 -5.04 9.13
CA PHE A 43 2.61 -5.97 8.66
C PHE A 43 2.84 -7.12 9.64
N ASP A 44 2.91 -6.83 10.94
CA ASP A 44 3.14 -7.82 12.00
C ASP A 44 1.89 -8.68 12.28
N ASP A 45 0.69 -8.11 12.13
CA ASP A 45 -0.60 -8.80 12.16
C ASP A 45 -1.34 -8.60 10.82
N PRO A 46 -1.11 -9.49 9.82
CA PRO A 46 -1.68 -9.36 8.48
C PRO A 46 -3.20 -9.45 8.39
N ASP A 47 -3.89 -9.84 9.45
CA ASP A 47 -5.35 -9.89 9.56
C ASP A 47 -5.93 -8.66 10.28
N TYR A 48 -5.09 -7.76 10.80
CA TYR A 48 -5.53 -6.53 11.47
C TYR A 48 -6.12 -5.53 10.48
N THR A 49 -7.39 -5.17 10.69
CA THR A 49 -8.17 -4.23 9.85
C THR A 49 -8.42 -2.90 10.57
N GLY A 50 -8.77 -1.85 9.80
CA GLY A 50 -9.21 -0.56 10.34
C GLY A 50 -8.11 0.29 11.00
N GLY A 51 -6.85 0.04 10.66
CA GLY A 51 -5.67 0.81 11.09
C GLY A 51 -5.35 1.96 10.15
N ALA A 52 -4.07 2.13 9.80
CA ALA A 52 -3.64 3.07 8.75
C ALA A 52 -4.26 2.75 7.38
N ASN A 53 -4.53 1.46 7.16
CA ASN A 53 -5.25 0.94 6.01
C ASN A 53 -6.60 0.35 6.47
N GLU A 54 -7.67 0.68 5.74
CA GLU A 54 -8.98 0.06 5.94
C GLU A 54 -8.91 -1.48 5.78
N PRO A 55 -8.41 -2.02 4.64
CA PRO A 55 -8.16 -3.46 4.52
C PRO A 55 -6.91 -3.87 5.30
N SER A 56 -6.91 -5.11 5.80
CA SER A 56 -5.70 -5.75 6.33
C SER A 56 -4.64 -5.96 5.25
N LEU A 57 -3.41 -6.33 5.61
CA LEU A 57 -2.38 -6.66 4.61
C LEU A 57 -2.82 -7.85 3.74
N GLN A 58 -3.44 -8.87 4.35
CA GLN A 58 -3.93 -10.03 3.62
C GLN A 58 -5.07 -9.66 2.65
N GLU A 59 -6.00 -8.82 3.08
CA GLU A 59 -7.08 -8.31 2.23
C GLU A 59 -6.55 -7.43 1.10
N ALA A 60 -5.60 -6.55 1.41
CA ALA A 60 -4.94 -5.67 0.44
C ALA A 60 -4.22 -6.45 -0.67
N GLN A 61 -3.55 -7.56 -0.34
CA GLN A 61 -2.92 -8.45 -1.31
C GLN A 61 -3.96 -9.12 -2.22
N ASN A 62 -5.07 -9.58 -1.64
CA ASN A 62 -6.17 -10.20 -2.41
C ASN A 62 -6.86 -9.18 -3.33
N ASN A 63 -7.15 -7.99 -2.80
CA ASN A 63 -7.72 -6.88 -3.56
C ASN A 63 -6.83 -6.49 -4.74
N PHE A 64 -5.51 -6.50 -4.55
CA PHE A 64 -4.60 -6.22 -5.66
C PHE A 64 -4.67 -7.27 -6.77
N ILE A 65 -4.74 -8.57 -6.41
CA ILE A 65 -4.90 -9.64 -7.40
C ILE A 65 -6.22 -9.51 -8.16
N GLU A 66 -7.30 -9.12 -7.47
CA GLU A 66 -8.65 -9.05 -8.06
C GLU A 66 -8.92 -7.74 -8.81
N PHE A 67 -8.48 -6.60 -8.28
CA PHE A 67 -8.86 -5.25 -8.72
C PHE A 67 -7.68 -4.36 -9.15
N GLY A 68 -6.43 -4.76 -8.88
CA GLY A 68 -5.24 -3.99 -9.21
C GLY A 68 -4.95 -2.81 -8.25
N VAL A 69 -5.71 -2.67 -7.17
CA VAL A 69 -5.51 -1.70 -6.09
C VAL A 69 -5.70 -2.39 -4.74
N ALA A 70 -4.98 -1.96 -3.70
CA ALA A 70 -5.10 -2.55 -2.36
C ALA A 70 -6.35 -2.07 -1.63
N GLU A 71 -6.69 -0.79 -1.84
CA GLU A 71 -7.82 -0.14 -1.21
C GLU A 71 -8.61 0.64 -2.26
N ASN A 72 -9.95 0.56 -2.18
CA ASN A 72 -10.82 1.43 -2.95
C ASN A 72 -10.93 2.80 -2.24
N ARG A 73 -9.89 3.62 -2.34
CA ARG A 73 -9.94 5.01 -1.88
C ARG A 73 -10.73 5.87 -2.87
N SER A 74 -12.04 5.66 -2.92
CA SER A 74 -13.02 6.60 -3.50
C SER A 74 -13.16 7.90 -2.67
N ARG A 75 -12.31 8.16 -1.68
CA ARG A 75 -12.30 9.40 -0.89
C ARG A 75 -10.90 9.99 -0.75
N LEU A 76 -10.40 10.57 -1.84
CA LEU A 76 -9.66 11.82 -1.79
C LEU A 76 -10.14 12.75 -2.91
N GLU A 77 -11.45 12.99 -2.96
CA GLU A 77 -11.89 14.37 -3.17
C GLU A 77 -11.46 15.14 -1.92
N THR A 78 -10.30 15.81 -1.99
CA THR A 78 -9.87 17.02 -1.26
C THR A 78 -8.35 16.98 -1.10
N ILE A 79 -7.65 17.18 -2.23
CA ILE A 79 -6.41 17.95 -2.23
C ILE A 79 -6.61 19.02 -3.31
N ILE A 80 -7.29 20.09 -2.90
CA ILE A 80 -7.05 21.44 -3.45
C ILE A 80 -5.93 22.02 -2.60
#